data_AF-A0A6I4XHN1-F1
#
_entry.id   AF-A0A6I4XHN1-F1
#
_cell.length_a   1.000
_cell.length_b   1.000
_cell.length_c   1.000
_cell.angle_alpha   90.00
_cell.angle_beta   90.00
_cell.angle_gamma   90.00
#
_symmetry.space_group_name_H-M   'P 1'
#
loop_
_entity.id
_entity.type
_entity.pdbx_description
1 polymer ?
#
loop_
_entity_poly.entity_id
_entity_poly.type
_entity_poly.pdbx_seq_one_letter_code
_entity_poly.pdbx_strand_id
1 'polypeptide(L)'
;MNLVIRNKTTEHSENRPFFSRLLPDLVYEDLLEMNNTKENIEKWSKKNARNFGICFSFFIALGLLLSLYLIPIGFVVSVLVYLNTIKSVKIVYQQFRFERQIQFSKFSRLLVPVLKQTRGGINLRSVFERIVPRMPHEIDKKILQRLMLDMSRNPSSFDPFKMFAKQMSGTDSSRLFMVTLARLAQGSANLQVIDQLSRITSEEMMAGIEQIIHFKISRFSGLYMKLVGAILVFVLGASIAIIPFQLGKVYVYL
;
A
#
# COMPACT_ATOMS: atom_id res chain seq x y z
N MET A 1 -22.76 3.23 -2.77
CA MET A 1 -21.46 3.43 -2.10
C MET A 1 -20.90 4.78 -2.54
N ASN A 2 -21.16 5.84 -1.77
CA ASN A 2 -20.71 7.19 -2.08
C ASN A 2 -19.26 7.35 -1.63
N LEU A 3 -18.34 7.38 -2.60
CA LEU A 3 -16.94 7.70 -2.36
C LEU A 3 -16.82 9.22 -2.18
N VAL A 4 -16.80 9.66 -0.92
CA VAL A 4 -16.44 11.03 -0.54
C VAL A 4 -14.91 11.10 -0.56
N ILE A 5 -14.37 11.83 -1.54
CA ILE A 5 -12.94 12.02 -1.75
C ILE A 5 -12.54 13.26 -0.97
N ARG A 6 -11.82 13.08 0.14
CA ARG A 6 -11.32 14.20 0.96
C ARG A 6 -10.08 14.78 0.27
N ASN A 7 -10.14 16.08 -0.03
CA ASN A 7 -9.04 16.83 -0.64
C ASN A 7 -7.79 16.78 0.24
N LYS A 8 -6.63 16.94 -0.41
CA LYS A 8 -5.33 17.14 0.24
C LYS A 8 -5.29 18.56 0.81
N THR A 9 -6.13 18.85 1.79
CA THR A 9 -5.91 19.96 2.71
C THR A 9 -5.16 19.40 3.89
N THR A 10 -4.03 20.02 4.19
CA THR A 10 -3.31 19.99 5.46
C THR A 10 -4.24 20.45 6.59
N GLU A 11 -5.29 19.68 6.87
CA GLU A 11 -6.05 19.80 8.12
C GLU A 11 -5.20 19.14 9.20
N HIS A 12 -4.45 19.97 9.91
CA HIS A 12 -3.86 19.62 11.20
C HIS A 12 -4.90 18.90 12.07
N SER A 13 -4.61 17.63 12.38
CA SER A 13 -4.74 16.95 13.69
C SER A 13 -5.95 17.19 14.62
N GLU A 14 -7.07 17.79 14.23
CA GLU A 14 -8.03 18.25 15.24
C GLU A 14 -9.06 17.18 15.68
N ASN A 15 -9.34 16.17 14.86
CA ASN A 15 -10.31 15.12 15.18
C ASN A 15 -9.80 13.71 14.88
N ARG A 16 -8.65 13.36 15.46
CA ARG A 16 -8.17 11.97 15.49
C ARG A 16 -8.57 11.29 16.81
N PRO A 17 -9.19 10.10 16.75
CA PRO A 17 -9.48 9.33 17.95
C PRO A 17 -8.19 8.84 18.64
N PHE A 18 -8.28 8.45 19.91
CA PHE A 18 -7.15 8.41 20.83
C PHE A 18 -6.01 7.46 20.40
N PHE A 19 -6.33 6.23 19.98
CA PHE A 19 -5.30 5.24 19.60
C PHE A 19 -4.67 5.55 18.25
N SER A 20 -5.38 6.18 17.33
CA SER A 20 -4.85 6.59 16.03
C SER A 20 -3.91 7.79 16.10
N ARG A 21 -3.87 8.54 17.22
CA ARG A 21 -2.86 9.58 17.48
C ARG A 21 -1.45 9.02 17.71
N LEU A 22 -1.35 7.78 18.16
CA LEU A 22 -0.05 7.11 18.37
C LEU A 22 0.61 6.68 17.06
N LEU A 23 -0.13 6.72 15.95
CA LEU A 23 0.40 6.40 14.63
C LEU A 23 1.16 7.60 14.07
N PRO A 24 2.30 7.38 13.39
CA PRO A 24 2.94 8.41 12.59
C PRO A 24 1.96 8.99 11.56
N ASP A 25 2.00 10.30 11.34
CA ASP A 25 1.08 11.01 10.43
C ASP A 25 1.01 10.36 9.05
N LEU A 26 2.16 10.03 8.48
CA LEU A 26 2.28 9.40 7.15
C LEU A 26 1.49 8.08 7.07
N VAL A 27 1.53 7.27 8.12
CA VAL A 27 0.86 5.96 8.17
C VAL A 27 -0.65 6.14 8.26
N TYR A 28 -1.10 7.17 8.98
CA TYR A 28 -2.52 7.51 9.07
C TYR A 28 -3.06 8.00 7.72
N GLU A 29 -2.29 8.84 7.02
CA GLU A 29 -2.63 9.32 5.68
C GLU A 29 -2.68 8.18 4.65
N ASP A 30 -1.68 7.28 4.64
CA ASP A 30 -1.64 6.11 3.76
C ASP A 30 -2.91 5.24 3.93
N LEU A 31 -3.33 5.01 5.18
CA LEU A 31 -4.54 4.23 5.48
C LEU A 31 -5.81 4.92 4.99
N LEU A 32 -5.89 6.25 5.11
CA LEU A 32 -7.02 7.04 4.60
C LEU A 32 -7.08 7.02 3.07
N GLU A 33 -5.93 7.15 2.40
CA GLU A 33 -5.87 7.06 0.93
C GLU A 33 -6.30 5.69 0.40
N MET A 34 -6.03 4.63 1.16
CA MET A 34 -6.53 3.28 0.89
C MET A 34 -8.05 3.12 1.16
N ASN A 35 -8.77 4.21 1.43
CA ASN A 35 -10.21 4.25 1.66
C ASN A 35 -10.64 3.53 2.96
N ASN A 36 -9.78 3.49 3.98
CA ASN A 36 -10.18 3.03 5.31
C ASN A 36 -10.95 4.14 6.04
N THR A 37 -12.02 3.76 6.75
CA THR A 37 -12.75 4.70 7.60
C THR A 37 -11.93 5.04 8.85
N LYS A 38 -12.12 6.25 9.40
CA LYS A 38 -11.47 6.67 10.65
C LYS A 38 -11.69 5.68 11.79
N GLU A 39 -12.90 5.12 11.88
CA GLU A 39 -13.25 4.07 12.85
C GLU A 39 -12.47 2.77 12.66
N ASN A 40 -12.26 2.35 11.41
CA ASN A 40 -11.49 1.13 11.12
C ASN A 40 -10.01 1.32 11.47
N ILE A 41 -9.47 2.50 11.21
CA ILE A 41 -8.09 2.85 11.60
C ILE A 41 -7.95 2.84 13.12
N GLU A 42 -8.93 3.38 13.86
CA GLU A 42 -8.94 3.36 15.32
C GLU A 42 -9.05 1.94 15.88
N LYS A 43 -9.97 1.11 15.36
CA LYS A 43 -10.11 -0.30 15.75
C LYS A 43 -8.82 -1.08 15.50
N TRP A 44 -8.17 -0.83 14.37
CA TRP A 44 -6.88 -1.43 14.03
C TRP A 44 -5.77 -0.99 14.98
N SER A 45 -5.66 0.31 15.29
CA SER A 45 -4.68 0.82 16.24
C SER A 45 -4.89 0.26 17.65
N LYS A 46 -6.14 0.24 18.12
CA LYS A 46 -6.51 -0.36 19.41
C LYS A 46 -6.17 -1.85 19.48
N LYS A 47 -6.41 -2.61 18.39
CA LYS A 47 -6.03 -4.03 18.31
C LYS A 47 -4.52 -4.20 18.43
N ASN A 48 -3.73 -3.35 17.78
CA ASN A 48 -2.27 -3.42 17.83
C ASN A 48 -1.72 -3.03 19.21
N ALA A 49 -2.28 -2.00 19.85
CA ALA A 49 -1.94 -1.62 21.22
C ALA A 49 -2.27 -2.74 22.22
N ARG A 50 -3.41 -3.42 22.04
CA ARG A 50 -3.77 -4.60 22.84
C ARG A 50 -2.79 -5.76 22.62
N ASN A 51 -2.40 -6.03 21.37
CA ASN A 51 -1.43 -7.08 21.08
C ASN A 51 -0.06 -6.77 21.68
N PHE A 52 0.37 -5.50 21.68
CA PHE A 52 1.56 -5.05 22.40
C PHE A 52 1.45 -5.36 23.90
N GLY A 53 0.34 -5.00 24.53
CA GLY A 53 0.10 -5.26 25.95
C GLY A 53 0.10 -6.76 26.30
N ILE A 54 -0.52 -7.59 25.47
CA ILE A 54 -0.53 -9.05 25.65
C ILE A 54 0.89 -9.62 25.52
N CYS A 55 1.65 -9.18 24.52
CA CYS A 55 3.01 -9.64 24.28
C CYS A 55 3.92 -9.26 25.47
N PHE A 56 3.82 -8.02 25.94
CA PHE A 56 4.60 -7.55 27.09
C PHE A 56 4.20 -8.27 28.38
N SER A 57 2.91 -8.48 28.63
CA SER A 57 2.40 -9.23 29.79
C SER A 57 2.89 -10.67 29.83
N PHE A 58 3.01 -11.32 28.67
CA PHE A 58 3.57 -12.68 28.58
C PHE A 58 5.02 -12.71 29.04
N PHE A 59 5.85 -11.76 28.60
CA PHE A 59 7.25 -11.67 29.03
C PHE A 59 7.41 -11.28 30.50
N ILE A 60 6.49 -10.49 31.07
CA ILE A 60 6.49 -10.20 32.51
C ILE A 60 6.25 -11.48 33.31
N ALA A 61 5.22 -12.26 32.96
CA ALA A 61 4.93 -13.53 33.64
C ALA A 61 6.12 -14.50 33.55
N LEU A 62 6.75 -14.58 32.38
CA LEU A 62 7.93 -15.42 32.14
C LEU A 62 9.15 -14.91 32.92
N GLY A 63 9.32 -13.60 33.05
CA GLY A 63 10.41 -12.98 33.80
C GLY A 63 10.28 -13.17 35.31
N LEU A 64 9.07 -13.16 35.85
CA LEU A 64 8.83 -13.45 37.27
C LEU A 64 9.06 -14.94 37.62
N LEU A 65 8.77 -15.86 36.70
CA LEU A 65 8.92 -17.30 36.91
C LEU A 65 10.35 -17.81 36.68
N LEU A 66 11.07 -17.29 35.67
CA LEU A 66 12.40 -17.79 35.30
C LEU A 66 13.53 -16.84 35.72
N SER A 67 13.49 -15.58 35.27
CA SER A 67 14.53 -14.59 35.57
C SER A 67 14.11 -13.16 35.25
N LEU A 68 14.42 -12.22 36.15
CA LEU A 68 14.08 -10.81 36.01
C LEU A 68 14.66 -10.15 34.74
N TYR A 69 15.77 -10.68 34.20
CA TYR A 69 16.41 -10.19 32.97
C TYR A 69 15.56 -10.35 31.70
N LEU A 70 14.52 -11.19 31.72
CA LEU A 70 13.61 -11.37 30.58
C LEU A 70 12.64 -10.20 30.38
N ILE A 71 12.39 -9.41 31.42
CA ILE A 71 11.46 -8.27 31.38
C ILE A 71 11.95 -7.17 30.41
N PRO A 72 13.20 -6.66 30.49
CA PRO A 72 13.68 -5.67 29.53
C PRO A 72 13.75 -6.23 28.10
N ILE A 73 14.06 -7.52 27.92
CA ILE A 73 14.02 -8.19 26.61
C ILE A 73 12.61 -8.19 26.04
N GLY A 74 11.61 -8.51 26.87
CA GLY A 74 10.20 -8.51 26.47
C GLY A 74 9.67 -7.14 26.05
N PHE A 75 10.14 -6.07 26.71
CA PHE A 75 9.84 -4.70 26.31
C PHE A 75 10.38 -4.41 24.90
N VAL A 76 11.66 -4.70 24.66
CA VAL A 76 12.32 -4.50 23.35
C VAL A 76 11.60 -5.28 22.26
N VAL A 77 11.29 -6.56 22.50
CA VAL A 77 10.57 -7.41 21.54
C VAL A 77 9.18 -6.86 21.22
N SER A 78 8.42 -6.42 22.23
CA SER A 78 7.08 -5.87 22.02
C SER A 78 7.12 -4.59 21.18
N VAL A 79 8.11 -3.72 21.40
CA VAL A 79 8.32 -2.52 20.59
C VAL A 79 8.67 -2.89 19.15
N LEU A 80 9.56 -3.85 18.93
CA LEU A 80 9.93 -4.32 17.59
C LEU A 80 8.73 -4.90 16.82
N VAL A 81 7.86 -5.66 17.49
CA VAL A 81 6.63 -6.19 16.89
C VAL A 81 5.72 -5.04 16.42
N TYR A 82 5.51 -4.03 17.27
CA TYR A 82 4.70 -2.86 16.92
C TYR A 82 5.28 -2.08 15.73
N LEU A 83 6.60 -1.84 15.72
CA LEU A 83 7.29 -1.19 14.61
C LEU A 83 7.18 -1.99 13.30
N ASN A 84 7.24 -3.32 13.37
CA ASN A 84 7.06 -4.18 12.20
C ASN A 84 5.63 -4.11 11.65
N THR A 85 4.63 -4.00 12.53
CA THR A 85 3.23 -3.76 12.12
C THR A 85 3.09 -2.42 11.39
N ILE A 86 3.74 -1.36 11.87
CA ILE A 86 3.75 -0.07 11.17
C ILE A 86 4.41 -0.19 9.80
N LYS A 87 5.59 -0.82 9.72
CA LYS A 87 6.29 -1.06 8.44
C LYS A 87 5.43 -1.85 7.46
N SER A 88 4.61 -2.77 7.95
CA SER A 88 3.69 -3.56 7.11
C SER A 88 2.67 -2.69 6.39
N VAL A 89 2.18 -1.60 7.00
CA VAL A 89 1.24 -0.67 6.35
C VAL A 89 1.87 -0.05 5.12
N LYS A 90 3.12 0.42 5.22
CA LYS A 90 3.85 1.01 4.08
C LYS A 90 3.96 0.04 2.91
N ILE A 91 4.21 -1.24 3.20
CA ILE A 91 4.29 -2.29 2.17
C ILE A 91 2.94 -2.50 1.50
N VAL A 92 1.86 -2.58 2.28
CA VAL A 92 0.50 -2.74 1.72
C VAL A 92 0.09 -1.50 0.93
N TYR A 93 0.45 -0.30 1.39
CA TYR A 93 0.22 0.94 0.67
C TYR A 93 0.96 0.97 -0.66
N GLN A 94 2.26 0.61 -0.68
CA GLN A 94 3.04 0.50 -1.91
C GLN A 94 2.40 -0.48 -2.90
N GLN A 95 1.95 -1.64 -2.41
CA GLN A 95 1.21 -2.63 -3.22
C GLN A 95 -0.08 -2.04 -3.79
N PHE A 96 -0.86 -1.34 -2.97
CA PHE A 96 -2.08 -0.66 -3.41
C PHE A 96 -1.80 0.37 -4.50
N ARG A 97 -0.80 1.25 -4.30
CA ARG A 97 -0.39 2.26 -5.29
C ARG A 97 0.09 1.63 -6.59
N PHE A 98 0.82 0.53 -6.48
CA PHE A 98 1.27 -0.24 -7.63
C PHE A 98 0.10 -0.85 -8.42
N GLU A 99 -0.87 -1.45 -7.75
CA GLU A 99 -2.09 -1.97 -8.40
C GLU A 99 -2.87 -0.87 -9.11
N ARG A 100 -2.98 0.32 -8.50
CA ARG A 100 -3.56 1.51 -9.14
C ARG A 100 -2.77 1.89 -10.41
N GLN A 101 -1.45 1.95 -10.34
CA GLN A 101 -0.59 2.23 -11.51
C GLN A 101 -0.77 1.20 -12.64
N ILE A 102 -0.96 -0.08 -12.33
CA ILE A 102 -1.32 -1.10 -13.33
C ILE A 102 -2.64 -0.74 -14.02
N GLN A 103 -3.67 -0.35 -13.28
CA GLN A 103 -4.96 0.02 -13.88
C GLN A 103 -4.82 1.23 -14.80
N PHE A 104 -3.99 2.21 -14.41
CA PHE A 104 -3.69 3.35 -15.26
C PHE A 104 -2.94 2.95 -16.54
N SER A 105 -1.95 2.05 -16.47
CA SER A 105 -1.25 1.53 -17.65
C SER A 105 -2.17 0.75 -18.59
N LYS A 106 -3.08 -0.06 -18.04
CA LYS A 106 -4.13 -0.73 -18.84
C LYS A 106 -5.03 0.29 -19.54
N PHE A 107 -5.45 1.34 -18.84
CA PHE A 107 -6.20 2.44 -19.44
C PHE A 107 -5.41 3.13 -20.56
N SER A 108 -4.13 3.50 -20.35
CA SER A 108 -3.33 4.18 -21.36
C SER A 108 -3.15 3.33 -22.62
N ARG A 109 -2.95 2.01 -22.46
CA ARG A 109 -2.84 1.03 -23.56
C ARG A 109 -4.13 0.86 -24.34
N LEU A 110 -5.30 1.00 -23.70
CA LEU A 110 -6.60 1.03 -24.40
C LEU A 110 -6.82 2.35 -25.13
N LEU A 111 -6.36 3.46 -24.54
CA LEU A 111 -6.57 4.80 -25.04
C LEU A 111 -5.74 5.12 -26.29
N VAL A 112 -4.43 4.85 -26.26
CA VAL A 112 -3.49 5.26 -27.32
C VAL A 112 -3.90 4.75 -28.72
N PRO A 113 -4.30 3.48 -28.90
CA PRO A 113 -4.75 2.98 -30.19
C PRO A 113 -6.04 3.68 -30.68
N VAL A 114 -6.99 3.94 -29.78
CA VAL A 114 -8.26 4.61 -30.12
C VAL A 114 -8.01 6.06 -30.52
N LEU A 115 -7.06 6.74 -29.87
CA LEU A 115 -6.62 8.08 -30.27
C LEU A 115 -6.00 8.06 -31.68
N LYS A 116 -5.13 7.07 -31.99
CA LYS A 116 -4.52 6.91 -33.33
C LYS A 116 -5.54 6.63 -34.43
N GLN A 117 -6.64 5.95 -34.12
CA GLN A 117 -7.71 5.64 -35.08
C GLN A 117 -8.61 6.85 -35.39
N THR A 118 -8.63 7.86 -34.51
CA THR A 118 -9.48 9.04 -34.67
C THR A 118 -8.82 10.03 -35.63
N ARG A 119 -9.09 9.89 -36.94
CA ARG A 119 -8.49 10.67 -38.05
C ARG A 119 -9.06 12.10 -38.21
N GLY A 120 -9.59 12.70 -37.16
CA GLY A 120 -10.13 14.07 -37.16
C GLY A 120 -10.05 14.64 -35.76
N GLY A 121 -10.21 15.97 -35.62
CA GLY A 121 -10.08 16.70 -34.35
C GLY A 121 -10.51 15.89 -33.13
N ILE A 122 -9.60 15.72 -32.17
CA ILE A 122 -9.70 14.69 -31.14
C ILE A 122 -10.82 15.05 -30.17
N ASN A 123 -11.98 14.42 -30.34
CA ASN A 123 -13.06 14.48 -29.36
C ASN A 123 -12.79 13.46 -28.24
N LEU A 124 -12.13 13.91 -27.18
CA LEU A 124 -11.81 13.04 -26.04
C LEU A 124 -13.03 12.39 -25.40
N ARG A 125 -14.19 13.06 -25.42
CA ARG A 125 -15.41 12.51 -24.81
C ARG A 125 -15.86 11.25 -25.55
N SER A 126 -15.90 11.28 -26.88
CA SER A 126 -16.27 10.11 -27.69
C SER A 126 -15.22 8.99 -27.62
N VAL A 127 -13.95 9.35 -27.47
CA VAL A 127 -12.87 8.39 -27.23
C VAL A 127 -13.06 7.69 -25.88
N PHE A 128 -13.35 8.43 -24.82
CA PHE A 128 -13.59 7.87 -23.49
C PHE A 128 -14.85 7.00 -23.45
N GLU A 129 -15.94 7.39 -24.11
CA GLU A 129 -17.16 6.58 -24.23
C GLU A 129 -16.89 5.18 -24.81
N ARG A 130 -15.96 5.08 -25.78
CA ARG A 130 -15.54 3.79 -26.35
C ARG A 130 -14.65 2.97 -25.41
N ILE A 131 -13.97 3.61 -24.48
CA ILE A 131 -13.03 2.98 -23.53
C ILE A 131 -13.74 2.49 -22.28
N VAL A 132 -14.74 3.24 -21.78
CA VAL A 132 -15.53 2.88 -20.59
C VAL A 132 -15.96 1.40 -20.56
N PRO A 133 -16.59 0.83 -21.61
CA PRO A 133 -17.03 -0.57 -21.57
C PRO A 133 -15.86 -1.58 -21.58
N ARG A 134 -14.67 -1.17 -22.04
CA ARG A 134 -13.47 -2.02 -22.16
C ARG A 134 -12.63 -2.07 -20.87
N MET A 135 -12.96 -1.24 -19.88
CA MET A 135 -12.22 -1.23 -18.62
C MET A 135 -12.66 -2.39 -17.71
N PRO A 136 -11.71 -3.06 -17.02
CA PRO A 136 -11.98 -4.29 -16.28
C PRO A 136 -12.79 -4.07 -14.99
N HIS A 137 -12.64 -2.92 -14.33
CA HIS A 137 -13.26 -2.67 -13.02
C HIS A 137 -14.31 -1.57 -13.05
N GLU A 138 -15.46 -1.81 -12.42
CA GLU A 138 -16.57 -0.86 -12.31
C GLU A 138 -16.20 0.46 -11.61
N ILE A 139 -15.26 0.42 -10.67
CA ILE A 139 -14.78 1.62 -9.98
C ILE A 139 -14.04 2.53 -10.99
N ASP A 140 -13.18 1.95 -11.83
CA ASP A 140 -12.42 2.70 -12.82
C ASP A 140 -13.34 3.29 -13.89
N LYS A 141 -14.42 2.57 -14.25
CA LYS A 141 -15.51 3.08 -15.11
C LYS A 141 -16.14 4.34 -14.53
N LYS A 142 -16.50 4.32 -13.25
CA LYS A 142 -17.08 5.48 -12.57
C LYS A 142 -16.11 6.66 -12.47
N ILE A 143 -14.82 6.39 -12.24
CA ILE A 143 -13.78 7.43 -12.21
C ILE A 143 -13.65 8.09 -13.59
N LEU A 144 -13.63 7.31 -14.68
CA LEU A 144 -13.59 7.86 -16.04
C LEU A 144 -14.87 8.61 -16.43
N GLN A 145 -16.03 8.08 -16.06
CA GLN A 145 -17.31 8.78 -16.27
C GLN A 145 -17.36 10.11 -15.52
N ARG A 146 -16.82 10.16 -14.30
CA ARG A 146 -16.68 11.42 -13.55
C ARG A 146 -15.76 12.40 -14.26
N LEU A 147 -14.60 11.94 -14.76
CA LEU A 147 -13.73 12.79 -15.59
C LEU A 147 -14.49 13.37 -16.79
N MET A 148 -15.30 12.56 -17.48
CA MET A 148 -16.09 13.01 -18.62
C MET A 148 -17.13 14.08 -18.25
N LEU A 149 -17.72 13.99 -17.06
CA LEU A 149 -18.63 15.03 -16.56
C LEU A 149 -17.87 16.30 -16.17
N ASP A 150 -16.74 16.15 -15.48
CA ASP A 150 -15.94 17.27 -14.97
C ASP A 150 -15.28 18.04 -16.12
N MET A 151 -14.84 17.38 -17.19
CA MET A 151 -14.32 18.04 -18.38
C MET A 151 -15.40 18.83 -19.15
N SER A 152 -16.66 18.37 -19.11
CA SER A 152 -17.77 19.12 -19.71
C SER A 152 -18.14 20.35 -18.89
N ARG A 153 -18.00 20.28 -17.56
CA ARG A 153 -18.26 21.41 -16.65
C ARG A 153 -17.14 22.45 -16.69
N ASN A 154 -15.88 22.01 -16.77
CA ASN A 154 -14.69 22.86 -16.73
C ASN A 154 -13.76 22.58 -17.93
N PRO A 155 -14.15 22.96 -19.17
CA PRO A 155 -13.43 22.57 -20.39
C PRO A 155 -12.05 23.23 -20.55
N SER A 156 -11.82 24.39 -19.93
CA SER A 156 -10.55 25.11 -19.97
C SER A 156 -9.56 24.67 -18.89
N SER A 157 -10.00 23.90 -17.89
CA SER A 157 -9.15 23.49 -16.77
C SER A 157 -8.51 22.12 -17.02
N PHE A 158 -7.23 22.00 -16.65
CA PHE A 158 -6.53 20.73 -16.59
C PHE A 158 -6.81 19.94 -15.30
N ASP A 159 -7.52 20.53 -14.32
CA ASP A 159 -7.73 19.93 -13.01
C ASP A 159 -8.54 18.63 -13.03
N PRO A 160 -9.58 18.46 -13.87
CA PRO A 160 -10.25 17.17 -14.03
C PRO A 160 -9.26 16.04 -14.39
N PHE A 161 -8.33 16.33 -15.31
CA PHE A 161 -7.31 15.39 -15.77
C PHE A 161 -6.30 15.05 -14.67
N LYS A 162 -5.84 16.06 -13.91
CA LYS A 162 -4.97 15.84 -12.74
C LYS A 162 -5.66 15.02 -11.67
N MET A 163 -6.93 15.28 -11.40
CA MET A 163 -7.71 14.59 -10.39
C MET A 163 -7.97 13.13 -10.79
N PHE A 164 -8.28 12.87 -12.06
CA PHE A 164 -8.36 11.52 -12.60
C PHE A 164 -7.02 10.78 -12.46
N ALA A 165 -5.91 11.39 -12.88
CA ALA A 165 -4.59 10.79 -12.74
C ALA A 165 -4.27 10.43 -11.28
N LYS A 166 -4.59 11.35 -10.34
CA LYS A 166 -4.41 11.14 -8.90
C LYS A 166 -5.22 9.94 -8.37
N GLN A 167 -6.45 9.78 -8.83
CA GLN A 167 -7.34 8.68 -8.41
C GLN A 167 -6.97 7.34 -9.05
N MET A 168 -6.47 7.36 -10.30
CA MET A 168 -6.14 6.14 -11.04
C MET A 168 -4.76 5.59 -10.72
N SER A 169 -3.76 6.43 -10.45
CA SER A 169 -2.39 6.00 -10.17
C SER A 169 -1.70 6.94 -9.17
N GLY A 170 -1.81 8.24 -9.43
CA GLY A 170 -1.23 9.33 -8.64
C GLY A 170 0.28 9.38 -8.63
N THR A 171 0.92 8.83 -9.67
CA THR A 171 2.30 9.12 -10.04
C THR A 171 2.40 10.38 -10.87
N ASP A 172 3.58 10.99 -10.92
CA ASP A 172 3.83 12.17 -11.77
C ASP A 172 3.69 11.86 -13.25
N SER A 173 4.10 10.67 -13.68
CA SER A 173 3.97 10.22 -15.07
C SER A 173 2.52 10.08 -15.49
N SER A 174 1.66 9.55 -14.62
CA SER A 174 0.21 9.51 -14.89
C SER A 174 -0.42 10.91 -14.98
N ARG A 175 0.03 11.83 -14.13
CA ARG A 175 -0.40 13.24 -14.16
C ARG A 175 0.04 13.93 -15.45
N LEU A 176 1.31 13.77 -15.84
CA LEU A 176 1.86 14.31 -17.07
C LEU A 176 1.12 13.75 -18.30
N PHE A 177 0.79 12.46 -18.28
CA PHE A 177 0.05 11.80 -19.36
C PHE A 177 -1.32 12.43 -19.56
N MET A 178 -2.09 12.59 -18.49
CA MET A 178 -3.44 13.15 -18.56
C MET A 178 -3.45 14.63 -18.91
N VAL A 179 -2.48 15.42 -18.43
CA VAL A 179 -2.35 16.84 -18.81
C VAL A 179 -1.98 16.96 -20.30
N THR A 180 -1.06 16.12 -20.78
CA THR A 180 -0.68 16.09 -22.20
C THR A 180 -1.86 15.66 -23.07
N LEU A 181 -2.71 14.75 -22.58
CA LEU A 181 -3.91 14.32 -23.28
C LEU A 181 -4.92 15.48 -23.44
N ALA A 182 -5.08 16.29 -22.38
CA ALA A 182 -5.90 17.49 -22.45
C ALA A 182 -5.35 18.51 -23.45
N ARG A 183 -4.02 18.72 -23.46
CA ARG A 183 -3.35 19.58 -24.45
C ARG A 183 -3.55 19.09 -25.88
N LEU A 184 -3.47 17.77 -26.10
CA LEU A 184 -3.71 17.14 -27.39
C LEU A 184 -5.15 17.43 -27.89
N ALA A 185 -6.14 17.36 -27.00
CA ALA A 185 -7.53 17.69 -27.34
C ALA A 185 -7.73 19.18 -27.68
N GLN A 186 -6.93 20.05 -27.08
CA GLN A 186 -6.89 21.49 -27.37
C GLN A 186 -6.04 21.82 -28.62
N GLY A 187 -5.45 20.83 -29.31
CA GLY A 187 -4.58 21.03 -30.46
C GLY A 187 -3.17 21.54 -30.14
N SER A 188 -2.78 21.54 -28.86
CA SER A 188 -1.50 22.08 -28.38
C SER A 188 -0.42 21.02 -28.11
N ALA A 189 -0.70 19.74 -28.36
CA ALA A 189 0.27 18.65 -28.25
C ALA A 189 0.14 17.65 -29.40
N ASN A 190 1.24 16.95 -29.72
CA ASN A 190 1.28 15.91 -30.76
C ASN A 190 1.01 14.52 -30.15
N LEU A 191 0.29 13.68 -30.89
CA LEU A 191 -0.01 12.29 -30.53
C LEU A 191 1.25 11.45 -30.25
N GLN A 192 2.38 11.77 -30.88
CA GLN A 192 3.67 11.10 -30.62
C GLN A 192 4.12 11.23 -29.15
N VAL A 193 3.85 12.38 -28.51
CA VAL A 193 4.22 12.62 -27.10
C VAL A 193 3.41 11.73 -26.17
N ILE A 194 2.13 11.48 -26.49
CA ILE A 194 1.27 10.57 -25.74
C ILE A 194 1.74 9.11 -25.85
N ASP A 195 2.24 8.71 -27.01
CA ASP A 195 2.77 7.35 -27.23
C ASP A 195 4.02 7.10 -26.38
N GLN A 196 4.96 8.06 -26.40
CA GLN A 196 6.17 8.03 -25.58
C GLN A 196 5.83 7.95 -24.08
N LEU A 197 4.87 8.76 -23.63
CA LEU A 197 4.51 8.83 -22.22
C LEU A 197 3.73 7.59 -21.74
N SER A 198 2.96 6.96 -22.63
CA SER A 198 2.36 5.64 -22.38
C SER A 198 3.43 4.55 -22.21
N ARG A 199 4.50 4.63 -23.02
CA ARG A 199 5.65 3.72 -22.91
C ARG A 199 6.41 3.92 -21.61
N ILE A 200 6.75 5.16 -21.23
CA ILE A 200 7.40 5.49 -19.95
C ILE A 200 6.57 4.99 -18.77
N THR A 201 5.26 5.25 -18.77
CA THR A 201 4.34 4.76 -17.72
C THR A 201 4.33 3.23 -17.63
N SER A 202 4.43 2.55 -18.77
CA SER A 202 4.50 1.08 -18.82
C SER A 202 5.85 0.56 -18.32
N GLU A 203 6.95 1.24 -18.63
CA GLU A 203 8.30 0.91 -18.15
C GLU A 203 8.40 1.11 -16.63
N GLU A 204 7.87 2.21 -16.08
CA GLU A 204 7.77 2.44 -14.63
C GLU A 204 6.95 1.35 -13.92
N MET A 205 5.82 0.95 -14.52
CA MET A 205 5.04 -0.17 -14.00
C MET A 205 5.87 -1.46 -13.99
N MET A 206 6.62 -1.75 -15.05
CA MET A 206 7.45 -2.96 -15.12
C MET A 206 8.59 -2.92 -14.10
N ALA A 207 9.25 -1.78 -13.93
CA ALA A 207 10.25 -1.59 -12.88
C ALA A 207 9.66 -1.78 -11.46
N GLY A 208 8.42 -1.32 -11.25
CA GLY A 208 7.69 -1.57 -10.00
C GLY A 208 7.39 -3.06 -9.76
N ILE A 209 7.07 -3.83 -10.81
CA ILE A 209 6.89 -5.30 -10.70
C ILE A 209 8.16 -5.96 -10.20
N GLU A 210 9.30 -5.62 -10.78
CA GLU A 210 10.59 -6.22 -10.44
C GLU A 210 10.96 -5.93 -8.97
N GLN A 211 10.73 -4.70 -8.51
CA GLN A 211 10.90 -4.34 -7.10
C GLN A 211 9.98 -5.14 -6.17
N ILE A 212 8.72 -5.34 -6.55
CA ILE A 212 7.77 -6.13 -5.75
C ILE A 212 8.12 -7.61 -5.74
N ILE A 213 8.56 -8.18 -6.87
CA ILE A 213 9.05 -9.56 -6.95
C ILE A 213 10.24 -9.75 -6.03
N HIS A 214 11.24 -8.86 -6.10
CA HIS A 214 12.41 -8.89 -5.23
C HIS A 214 12.01 -8.78 -3.75
N PHE A 215 11.08 -7.88 -3.42
CA PHE A 215 10.54 -7.75 -2.08
C PHE A 215 9.78 -9.01 -1.61
N LYS A 216 8.96 -9.61 -2.46
CA LYS A 216 8.18 -10.83 -2.13
C LYS A 216 9.10 -12.03 -1.92
N ILE A 217 10.16 -12.17 -2.72
CA ILE A 217 11.21 -13.20 -2.56
C ILE A 217 11.96 -13.01 -1.23
N SER A 218 12.34 -11.78 -0.88
CA SER A 218 12.99 -11.49 0.42
C SER A 218 12.09 -11.80 1.63
N ARG A 219 10.77 -11.71 1.47
CA ARG A 219 9.81 -12.10 2.51
C ARG A 219 9.70 -13.62 2.63
N PHE A 220 9.80 -14.36 1.54
CA PHE A 220 9.86 -15.83 1.57
C PHE A 220 11.13 -16.32 2.27
N SER A 221 12.29 -15.70 2.03
CA SER A 221 13.52 -16.04 2.78
C SER A 221 13.39 -15.69 4.27
N GLY A 222 12.71 -14.59 4.62
CA GLY A 222 12.39 -14.25 6.01
C GLY A 222 11.44 -15.23 6.70
N LEU A 223 10.45 -15.80 5.97
CA LEU A 223 9.58 -16.86 6.50
C LEU A 223 10.36 -18.15 6.74
N TYR A 224 11.23 -18.52 5.79
CA TYR A 224 12.15 -19.64 5.95
C TYR A 224 13.04 -19.48 7.19
N MET A 225 13.66 -18.31 7.36
CA MET A 225 14.45 -17.98 8.56
C MET A 225 13.67 -18.10 9.87
N LYS A 226 12.39 -17.67 9.89
CA LYS A 226 11.54 -17.81 11.08
C LYS A 226 11.20 -19.27 11.40
N LEU A 227 10.99 -20.09 10.37
CA LEU A 227 10.70 -21.51 10.53
C LEU A 227 11.94 -22.24 11.05
N VAL A 228 13.11 -21.99 10.46
CA VAL A 228 14.40 -22.50 10.95
C VAL A 228 14.67 -22.04 12.38
N GLY A 229 14.41 -20.76 12.70
CA GLY A 229 14.55 -20.24 14.06
C GLY A 229 13.63 -20.91 15.08
N ALA A 230 12.37 -21.22 14.71
CA ALA A 230 11.45 -21.93 15.58
C ALA A 230 11.91 -23.37 15.87
N ILE A 231 12.42 -24.07 14.86
CA ILE A 231 13.04 -25.40 15.02
C ILE A 231 14.26 -25.29 15.94
N LEU A 232 15.09 -24.27 15.74
CA LEU A 232 16.33 -24.08 16.52
C LEU A 232 16.03 -23.79 18.00
N VAL A 233 15.02 -22.97 18.30
CA VAL A 233 14.54 -22.73 19.67
C VAL A 233 14.02 -24.03 20.29
N PHE A 234 13.26 -24.83 19.54
CA PHE A 234 12.77 -26.14 20.02
C PHE A 234 13.92 -27.10 20.34
N VAL A 235 14.93 -27.20 19.46
CA VAL A 235 16.11 -28.06 19.63
C VAL A 235 16.96 -27.60 20.82
N LEU A 236 17.20 -26.30 20.97
CA LEU A 236 17.94 -25.75 22.11
C LEU A 236 17.18 -25.96 23.42
N GLY A 237 15.87 -25.75 23.44
CA GLY A 237 15.03 -26.01 24.60
C GLY A 237 15.08 -27.48 25.04
N ALA A 238 14.98 -28.41 24.08
CA ALA A 238 15.12 -29.84 24.36
C ALA A 238 16.53 -30.19 24.88
N SER A 239 17.57 -29.59 24.30
CA SER A 239 18.96 -29.84 24.70
C SER A 239 19.26 -29.36 26.13
N ILE A 240 18.75 -28.18 26.50
CA ILE A 240 18.89 -27.64 27.86
C ILE A 240 18.13 -28.49 28.87
N ALA A 241 16.97 -29.06 28.51
CA ALA A 241 16.19 -29.93 29.38
C ALA A 241 16.86 -31.30 29.65
N ILE A 242 17.65 -31.80 28.71
CA ILE A 242 18.35 -33.09 28.84
C ILE A 242 19.52 -33.00 29.84
N ILE A 243 20.19 -31.86 29.94
CA ILE A 243 21.35 -31.64 30.82
C ILE A 243 21.03 -31.93 32.32
N PRO A 244 20.00 -31.31 32.94
CA PRO A 244 19.64 -31.61 34.33
C PRO A 244 19.07 -33.03 34.50
N PHE A 245 18.41 -33.59 33.48
CA PHE A 245 17.93 -34.99 33.52
C PHE A 245 19.08 -36.00 33.55
N GLN A 246 20.14 -35.78 32.77
CA GLN A 246 21.35 -36.61 32.77
C GLN A 246 22.14 -36.43 34.07
N LEU A 247 22.32 -35.19 34.55
CA LEU A 247 22.99 -34.92 35.83
C LEU A 247 22.25 -35.53 37.03
N GLY A 248 20.92 -35.52 37.02
CA GLY A 248 20.10 -36.17 38.04
C GLY A 248 20.24 -37.70 38.06
N LYS A 249 20.43 -38.34 36.90
CA LYS A 249 20.70 -39.80 36.84
C LYS A 249 22.09 -40.18 37.37
N VAL A 250 23.10 -39.34 37.11
CA VAL A 250 24.47 -39.57 37.62
C VAL A 250 24.51 -39.50 39.15
N TYR A 251 23.70 -38.62 39.76
CA TYR A 251 23.62 -38.47 41.22
C TYR A 251 22.86 -39.60 41.95
N VAL A 252 22.07 -40.41 41.23
CA VAL A 252 21.33 -41.55 41.80
C VAL A 252 22.15 -42.85 41.78
N TYR A 253 23.25 -42.87 41.02
CA TYR A 253 24.16 -44.02 40.89
C TYR A 253 25.50 -43.84 41.63
N LEU A 254 25.66 -42.78 42.41
CA LEU A 254 26.81 -42.47 43.27
C LEU A 254 26.35 -42.47 44.73
#